data_AF-A0A973AQX7-F1
#
_entry.id   AF-A0A973AQX7-F1
#
_cell.length_a   1.000
_cell.length_b   1.000
_cell.length_c   1.000
_cell.angle_alpha   90.00
_cell.angle_beta   90.00
_cell.angle_gamma   90.00
#
_symmetry.space_group_name_H-M   'P 1'
#
loop_
_entity.id
_entity.type
_entity.pdbx_description
1 polymer ?
#
loop_
_entity_poly.entity_id
_entity_poly.type
_entity_poly.pdbx_seq_one_letter_code
_entity_poly.pdbx_strand_id
1 'polypeptide(L)'
;PIIIDAGCGIPSPDLLAHATSSLLVTRPCYLSLRRAAQLSAKPTGIVLINETGRALGKRDVEAVVGAPVTAEITFDAAIARAVDAGLLASRLPAIMSKQLAAVA
;
A
#
# COMPACT_ATOMS: atom_id res chain seq x y z
N PRO A 1 -3.21 -18.52 2.85
CA PRO A 1 -4.07 -17.31 2.79
C PRO A 1 -4.41 -17.01 1.32
N ILE A 2 -5.63 -16.53 1.03
CA ILE A 2 -5.99 -16.08 -0.32
C ILE A 2 -5.69 -14.59 -0.40
N ILE A 3 -4.88 -14.17 -1.37
CA ILE A 3 -4.53 -12.78 -1.61
C ILE A 3 -5.00 -12.41 -3.01
N ILE A 4 -5.73 -11.30 -3.11
CA ILE A 4 -6.28 -10.80 -4.37
C ILE A 4 -5.68 -9.41 -4.60
N ASP A 5 -5.00 -9.23 -5.73
CA ASP A 5 -4.66 -7.89 -6.22
C ASP A 5 -5.91 -7.30 -6.90
N ALA A 6 -6.49 -6.27 -6.28
CA ALA A 6 -7.67 -5.58 -6.79
C ALA A 6 -7.34 -4.46 -7.80
N GLY A 7 -6.05 -4.29 -8.15
CA GLY A 7 -5.58 -3.25 -9.06
C GLY A 7 -5.80 -1.83 -8.52
N CYS A 8 -5.91 -0.87 -9.45
CA CYS A 8 -6.06 0.55 -9.14
C CYS A 8 -7.51 1.06 -9.19
N GLY A 9 -8.46 0.18 -9.51
CA GLY A 9 -9.88 0.49 -9.60
C GLY A 9 -10.57 0.50 -8.24
N ILE A 10 -11.86 0.80 -8.23
CA ILE A 10 -12.70 0.58 -7.05
C ILE A 10 -13.07 -0.90 -7.01
N PRO A 11 -12.69 -1.67 -5.97
CA PRO A 11 -13.06 -3.07 -5.85
C PRO A 11 -14.59 -3.24 -5.82
N SER A 12 -15.10 -4.35 -6.35
CA SER A 12 -16.54 -4.61 -6.29
C SER A 12 -17.02 -4.75 -4.84
N PRO A 13 -18.24 -4.31 -4.51
CA PRO A 13 -18.80 -4.48 -3.17
C PRO A 13 -18.83 -5.95 -2.72
N ASP A 14 -19.13 -6.88 -3.63
CA ASP A 14 -19.17 -8.31 -3.32
C ASP A 14 -17.80 -8.85 -2.91
N LEU A 15 -16.72 -8.40 -3.56
CA LEU A 15 -15.36 -8.80 -3.18
C LEU A 15 -15.03 -8.30 -1.78
N LEU A 16 -15.37 -7.05 -1.47
CA LEU A 16 -15.13 -6.46 -0.16
C LEU A 16 -15.95 -7.13 0.94
N ALA A 17 -17.19 -7.54 0.66
CA ALA A 17 -18.05 -8.21 1.62
C ALA A 17 -17.51 -9.58 2.07
N HIS A 18 -16.72 -10.26 1.22
CA HIS A 18 -16.11 -11.55 1.54
C HIS A 18 -14.66 -11.42 2.03
N ALA A 19 -14.05 -10.25 1.94
CA ALA A 19 -12.68 -10.03 2.35
C ALA A 19 -12.58 -9.91 3.89
N THR A 20 -11.74 -10.75 4.51
CA THR A 20 -11.42 -10.60 5.95
C THR A 20 -10.58 -9.35 6.22
N SER A 21 -9.84 -8.86 5.22
CA SER A 21 -9.02 -7.67 5.30
C SER A 21 -8.88 -7.02 3.92
N SER A 22 -8.76 -5.69 3.87
CA SER A 22 -8.57 -4.92 2.65
C SER A 22 -7.48 -3.88 2.87
N LEU A 23 -6.34 -4.03 2.17
CA LEU A 23 -5.22 -3.12 2.27
C LEU A 23 -5.19 -2.17 1.08
N LEU A 24 -5.11 -0.86 1.35
CA LEU A 24 -4.87 0.15 0.32
C LEU A 24 -3.36 0.36 0.16
N VAL A 25 -2.80 0.03 -1.00
CA VAL A 25 -1.42 0.41 -1.35
C VAL A 25 -1.46 1.76 -2.06
N THR A 26 -0.78 2.77 -1.51
CA THR A 26 -0.85 4.13 -2.08
C THR A 26 0.41 4.94 -1.85
N ARG A 27 0.51 6.09 -2.53
CA ARG A 27 1.57 7.10 -2.34
C ARG A 27 1.00 8.34 -1.68
N PRO A 28 1.81 9.12 -0.94
CA PRO A 28 1.36 10.36 -0.34
C PRO A 28 1.36 11.49 -1.39
N CYS A 29 0.46 11.41 -2.37
CA CYS A 29 0.30 12.44 -3.38
C CYS A 29 -1.17 12.80 -3.58
N TYR A 30 -1.42 14.04 -4.00
CA TYR A 30 -2.77 14.58 -4.12
C TYR A 30 -3.67 13.72 -5.03
N LEU A 31 -3.16 13.24 -6.17
CA LEU A 31 -3.94 12.42 -7.09
C LEU A 31 -4.34 11.07 -6.49
N SER A 32 -3.42 10.41 -5.78
CA SER A 32 -3.69 9.15 -5.09
C SER A 32 -4.71 9.33 -3.97
N LEU A 33 -4.58 10.40 -3.17
CA LEU A 33 -5.52 10.68 -2.08
C LEU A 33 -6.89 11.12 -2.59
N ARG A 34 -6.96 11.88 -3.68
CA ARG A 34 -8.21 12.23 -4.34
C ARG A 34 -8.98 10.99 -4.79
N ARG A 35 -8.29 9.97 -5.31
CA ARG A 35 -8.91 8.68 -5.67
C ARG A 35 -9.31 7.88 -4.43
N ALA A 36 -8.45 7.85 -3.41
CA ALA A 36 -8.76 7.14 -2.16
C ALA A 36 -9.99 7.72 -1.45
N ALA A 37 -10.23 9.02 -1.55
CA ALA A 37 -11.43 9.67 -1.04
C ALA A 37 -12.73 9.23 -1.75
N GLN A 38 -12.63 8.53 -2.89
CA GLN A 38 -13.79 7.98 -3.63
C GLN A 38 -14.09 6.52 -3.26
N LEU A 39 -13.31 5.90 -2.37
CA LEU A 39 -13.55 4.52 -1.94
C LEU A 39 -14.91 4.42 -1.25
N SER A 40 -15.70 3.41 -1.65
CA SER A 40 -17.00 3.13 -1.07
C SER A 40 -16.93 2.47 0.31
N ALA A 41 -15.78 1.91 0.66
CA ALA A 41 -15.51 1.32 1.96
C ALA A 41 -14.10 1.68 2.44
N LYS A 42 -13.97 1.91 3.74
CA LYS A 42 -12.69 2.16 4.39
C LYS A 42 -11.84 0.87 4.40
N PRO A 43 -10.57 0.91 3.95
CA PRO A 43 -9.68 -0.23 4.05
C PRO A 43 -9.34 -0.55 5.52
N THR A 44 -8.98 -1.79 5.82
CA THR A 44 -8.54 -2.20 7.16
C THR A 44 -7.17 -1.62 7.52
N GLY A 45 -6.33 -1.35 6.51
CA GLY A 45 -5.04 -0.71 6.69
C GLY A 45 -4.48 -0.14 5.39
N ILE A 46 -3.45 0.68 5.52
CA ILE A 46 -2.78 1.34 4.40
C ILE A 46 -1.32 0.89 4.37
N VAL A 47 -0.85 0.45 3.20
CA VAL A 47 0.57 0.28 2.90
C VAL A 47 1.02 1.52 2.14
N LEU A 48 1.76 2.39 2.82
CA LEU A 48 2.22 3.64 2.26
C LEU A 48 3.56 3.45 1.54
N ILE A 49 3.60 3.75 0.25
CA ILE A 49 4.83 3.82 -0.53
C ILE A 49 5.42 5.21 -0.35
N ASN A 50 6.46 5.30 0.49
CA ASN A 50 7.11 6.54 0.86
C ASN A 50 8.13 6.94 -0.21
N GLU A 51 7.82 7.99 -0.96
CA GLU A 51 8.65 8.55 -2.03
C GLU A 51 9.20 9.90 -1.57
N THR A 52 10.51 10.08 -1.63
CA THR A 52 11.17 11.31 -1.20
C THR A 52 10.72 12.51 -2.05
N GLY A 53 10.62 13.68 -1.42
CA GLY A 53 10.23 14.92 -2.11
C GLY A 53 8.72 15.10 -2.31
N ARG A 54 7.87 14.23 -1.74
CA ARG A 54 6.42 14.45 -1.69
C ARG A 54 6.04 15.43 -0.56
N ALA A 55 5.06 16.28 -0.84
CA ALA A 55 4.60 17.31 0.11
C ALA A 55 3.65 16.76 1.20
N LEU A 56 2.96 15.67 0.91
CA LEU A 56 2.07 15.01 1.87
C LEU A 56 2.84 13.91 2.59
N GLY A 57 2.41 13.60 3.81
CA GLY A 57 2.99 12.54 4.63
C GLY A 57 1.95 11.53 5.12
N LYS A 58 2.42 10.60 5.96
CA LYS A 58 1.60 9.57 6.60
C LYS A 58 0.30 10.10 7.21
N ARG A 59 0.39 11.18 8.00
CA ARG A 59 -0.78 11.73 8.70
C ARG A 59 -1.85 12.26 7.76
N ASP A 60 -1.45 12.87 6.64
CA ASP A 60 -2.39 13.36 5.63
C ASP A 60 -3.11 12.18 4.96
N VAL A 61 -2.37 11.09 4.69
CA VAL A 61 -2.92 9.86 4.13
C VAL A 61 -3.94 9.23 5.10
N GLU A 62 -3.57 9.07 6.37
CA GLU A 62 -4.46 8.52 7.40
C GLU A 62 -5.72 9.37 7.57
N ALA A 63 -5.59 10.70 7.56
CA ALA A 63 -6.70 11.63 7.69
C ALA A 63 -7.67 11.57 6.49
N VAL A 64 -7.15 11.51 5.26
CA VAL A 64 -7.99 11.48 4.04
C VAL A 64 -8.67 10.12 3.84
N VAL A 65 -7.94 9.03 4.07
CA VAL A 65 -8.47 7.67 3.86
C VAL A 65 -9.30 7.20 5.06
N GLY A 66 -9.04 7.78 6.25
CA GLY A 66 -9.70 7.41 7.49
C GLY A 66 -9.22 6.08 8.06
N ALA A 67 -8.14 5.48 7.56
CA ALA A 67 -7.58 4.20 7.99
C ALA A 67 -6.10 4.34 8.42
N PRO A 68 -5.59 3.48 9.32
CA PRO A 68 -4.21 3.57 9.78
C PRO A 68 -3.23 3.12 8.70
N VAL A 69 -2.06 3.77 8.64
CA VAL A 69 -0.92 3.26 7.88
C VAL A 69 -0.22 2.19 8.72
N THR A 70 -0.38 0.93 8.30
CA THR A 70 0.14 -0.26 8.98
C THR A 70 1.52 -0.65 8.51
N ALA A 71 1.95 -0.17 7.34
CA ALA A 71 3.29 -0.40 6.81
C ALA A 71 3.74 0.80 5.95
N GLU A 72 5.04 1.10 6.02
CA GLU A 72 5.68 2.09 5.15
C GLU A 72 6.81 1.42 4.38
N ILE A 73 6.74 1.45 3.05
CA ILE A 73 7.73 0.86 2.16
C ILE A 73 8.41 2.00 1.40
N THR A 74 9.73 2.06 1.43
CA THR A 74 10.46 3.09 0.69
C THR A 74 10.36 2.82 -0.80
N PHE A 75 10.08 3.87 -1.58
CA PHE A 75 10.21 3.81 -3.02
C PHE A 75 11.68 3.65 -3.41
N ASP A 76 12.07 2.46 -3.88
CA ASP A 76 13.45 2.12 -4.21
C ASP A 76 13.53 1.25 -5.48
N ALA A 77 14.41 1.63 -6.40
CA ALA A 77 14.61 0.91 -7.67
C ALA A 77 15.16 -0.51 -7.49
N ALA A 78 15.80 -0.84 -6.36
CA ALA A 78 16.19 -2.21 -6.04
C ALA A 78 14.99 -3.13 -5.83
N ILE A 79 13.86 -2.61 -5.32
CA ILE A 79 12.63 -3.39 -5.17
C ILE A 79 12.03 -3.68 -6.54
N ALA A 80 11.91 -2.67 -7.40
CA ALA A 80 11.43 -2.85 -8.78
C ALA A 80 12.29 -3.88 -9.54
N ARG A 81 13.62 -3.74 -9.50
CA ARG A 81 14.54 -4.71 -10.13
C ARG A 81 14.38 -6.13 -9.60
N ALA A 82 14.13 -6.31 -8.30
CA ALA A 82 13.90 -7.63 -7.72
C ALA A 82 12.57 -8.24 -8.19
N VAL A 83 11.53 -7.43 -8.39
CA VAL A 83 10.25 -7.86 -8.98
C VAL A 83 10.45 -8.26 -10.44
N ASP A 84 11.06 -7.40 -11.24
CA ASP A 84 11.27 -7.63 -12.68
C ASP A 84 12.11 -8.89 -12.94
N ALA A 85 13.08 -9.18 -12.08
CA ALA A 85 13.91 -10.38 -12.15
C ALA A 85 13.24 -11.63 -11.56
N GLY A 86 12.02 -11.54 -11.02
CA GLY A 86 11.35 -12.65 -10.34
C GLY A 86 12.03 -13.10 -9.04
N LEU A 87 12.87 -12.25 -8.45
CA LEU A 87 13.69 -12.58 -7.28
C LEU A 87 13.09 -12.11 -5.95
N LEU A 88 12.01 -11.31 -5.96
CA LEU A 88 11.50 -10.69 -4.73
C LEU A 88 11.19 -11.71 -3.62
N ALA A 89 10.61 -12.86 -3.98
CA ALA A 89 10.23 -13.91 -3.02
C ALA A 89 11.41 -14.68 -2.44
N SER A 90 12.47 -14.90 -3.22
CA SER A 90 13.65 -15.67 -2.81
C SER A 90 14.79 -14.79 -2.26
N ARG A 91 14.81 -13.51 -2.65
CA ARG A 91 15.83 -12.52 -2.29
C ARG A 91 15.21 -11.15 -2.08
N LEU A 92 14.67 -10.96 -0.89
CA LEU A 92 14.08 -9.69 -0.48
C LEU A 92 15.17 -8.61 -0.32
N PRO A 93 15.04 -7.43 -0.97
CA PRO A 93 15.96 -6.32 -0.74
C PRO A 93 16.04 -5.93 0.73
N ALA A 94 17.25 -5.63 1.21
CA ALA A 94 17.50 -5.37 2.64
C ALA A 94 16.66 -4.23 3.22
N ILE A 95 16.39 -3.19 2.41
CA ILE A 95 15.53 -2.06 2.83
C ILE A 95 14.10 -2.52 3.12
N MET A 96 13.53 -3.35 2.24
CA MET A 96 12.18 -3.89 2.39
C MET A 96 12.09 -4.91 3.52
N SER A 97 13.12 -5.74 3.69
CA SER A 97 13.21 -6.69 4.81
C SER A 97 13.16 -6.00 6.17
N LYS A 98 13.92 -4.91 6.35
CA LYS A 98 13.90 -4.12 7.59
C LYS A 98 12.53 -3.49 7.85
N GLN A 99 11.87 -2.99 6.80
CA GLN A 99 10.56 -2.34 6.92
C GLN A 99 9.44 -3.33 7.25
N LEU A 100 9.46 -4.52 6.64
CA LEU A 100 8.46 -5.56 6.89
C LEU A 100 8.63 -6.23 8.26
N ALA A 101 9.86 -6.34 8.77
CA ALA A 101 10.10 -6.88 10.12
C ALA A 101 9.42 -6.06 11.23
N ALA A 102 9.12 -4.79 10.99
CA ALA A 102 8.42 -3.92 11.94
C ALA A 102 6.88 -4.08 11.93
N VAL A 103 6.35 -4.89 11.00
CA VAL A 103 4.90 -5.09 10.78
C VAL A 103 4.46 -6.50 11.19
N ALA A 104 5.42 -7.41 11.40
CA ALA A 104 5.21 -8.83 11.73
C ALA A 104 4.99 -9.08 13.22
#